data_AF-A0A1I7CDE4-F1
#
_entry.id   AF-A0A1I7CDE4-F1
#
_cell.length_a   1.000
_cell.length_b   1.000
_cell.length_c   1.000
_cell.angle_alpha   90.00
_cell.angle_beta   90.00
_cell.angle_gamma   90.00
#
_symmetry.space_group_name_H-M   'P 1'
#
loop_
_entity.id
_entity.type
_entity.pdbx_description
1 polymer ?
#
loop_
_entity_poly.entity_id
_entity_poly.type
_entity_poly.pdbx_seq_one_letter_code
_entity_poly.pdbx_strand_id
1 'polypeptide(L)'
;MNKRENVAAAEKKSTWAEFERVEVNGRSGARAISQGATQARVCDVMFNTGKGMIQVRASEPRLPDDVDECQKALEIAKKVEPNVPEPA
;
A
#
# COMPACT_ATOMS: atom_id res chain seq x y z
N MET A 1 10.48 4.18 23.01
CA MET A 1 9.81 5.05 22.02
C MET A 1 9.21 4.14 20.96
N ASN A 2 7.87 4.10 20.80
CA ASN A 2 7.26 3.35 19.71
C ASN A 2 7.58 4.09 18.40
N LYS A 3 8.42 3.49 17.56
CA LYS A 3 8.79 4.08 16.26
C LYS A 3 7.53 4.04 15.39
N ARG A 4 7.02 5.22 14.99
CA ARG A 4 5.83 5.30 14.13
C ARG A 4 6.15 4.62 12.81
N GLU A 5 5.24 3.75 12.36
CA GLU A 5 5.34 3.16 11.04
C GLU A 5 5.16 4.24 9.96
N ASN A 6 6.02 4.18 8.95
CA ASN A 6 5.97 5.02 7.76
C ASN A 6 6.45 4.20 6.55
N VAL A 7 6.26 4.68 5.33
CA VAL A 7 6.60 3.95 4.10
C VAL A 7 8.07 3.50 4.09
N ALA A 8 9.00 4.34 4.57
CA ALA A 8 10.42 3.99 4.64
C ALA A 8 10.75 2.91 5.68
N ALA A 9 9.96 2.80 6.75
CA ALA A 9 10.06 1.71 7.70
C ALA A 9 9.44 0.43 7.13
N ALA A 10 8.35 0.53 6.37
CA ALA A 10 7.71 -0.60 5.70
C ALA A 10 8.62 -1.22 4.64
N GLU A 11 9.33 -0.43 3.83
CA GLU A 11 10.28 -0.91 2.82
C GLU A 11 11.34 -1.88 3.37
N LYS A 12 11.70 -1.72 4.65
CA LYS A 12 12.72 -2.55 5.30
C LYS A 12 12.21 -3.92 5.78
N LYS A 13 10.91 -4.19 5.65
CA LYS A 13 10.33 -5.47 6.10
C LYS A 13 10.69 -6.56 5.09
N SER A 14 11.18 -7.70 5.60
CA SER A 14 11.47 -8.89 4.79
C SER A 14 10.22 -9.65 4.34
N THR A 15 9.03 -9.18 4.72
CA THR A 15 7.74 -9.82 4.42
C THR A 15 7.24 -9.52 3.02
N TRP A 16 7.90 -8.64 2.27
CA TRP A 16 7.52 -8.29 0.90
C TRP A 16 8.22 -9.20 -0.11
N ALA A 17 7.45 -9.71 -1.06
CA ALA A 17 7.99 -10.31 -2.28
C ALA A 17 8.40 -9.21 -3.27
N GLU A 18 7.57 -8.18 -3.39
CA GLU A 18 7.81 -6.99 -4.19
C GLU A 18 7.47 -5.75 -3.39
N PHE A 19 8.27 -4.70 -3.56
CA PHE A 19 8.03 -3.39 -2.98
C PHE A 19 8.48 -2.33 -3.99
N GLU A 20 7.56 -1.47 -4.40
CA GLU A 20 7.81 -0.42 -5.38
C GLU A 20 7.32 0.92 -4.85
N ARG A 21 8.12 1.97 -5.03
CA ARG A 21 7.73 3.33 -4.68
C ARG A 21 6.77 3.89 -5.71
N VAL A 22 5.68 4.48 -5.23
CA VAL A 22 4.64 5.09 -6.08
C VAL A 22 4.18 6.41 -5.48
N GLU A 23 3.37 7.14 -6.22
CA GLU A 23 2.70 8.34 -5.72
C GLU A 23 1.20 8.10 -5.52
N VAL A 24 0.69 8.57 -4.38
CA VAL A 24 -0.75 8.62 -4.08
C VAL A 24 -1.13 10.10 -4.01
N ASN A 25 -1.73 10.62 -5.09
CA ASN A 25 -2.05 12.05 -5.26
C ASN A 25 -0.85 12.99 -4.99
N GLY A 26 0.34 12.61 -5.47
CA GLY A 26 1.58 13.38 -5.24
C GLY A 26 2.22 13.19 -3.86
N ARG A 27 1.58 12.45 -2.94
CA ARG A 27 2.24 12.00 -1.70
C ARG A 27 3.10 10.77 -1.97
N SER A 28 4.29 10.76 -1.37
CA SER A 28 5.18 9.59 -1.38
C SER A 28 4.49 8.37 -0.77
N GLY A 29 4.38 7.32 -1.56
CA GLY A 29 3.79 6.05 -1.19
C GLY A 29 4.61 4.86 -1.68
N ALA A 30 4.04 3.67 -1.52
CA ALA A 30 4.57 2.44 -2.07
C ALA A 30 3.44 1.46 -2.37
N ARG A 31 3.63 0.61 -3.38
CA ARG A 31 2.88 -0.64 -3.53
C ARG A 31 3.75 -1.81 -3.09
N ALA A 32 3.15 -2.83 -2.49
CA ALA A 32 3.86 -4.02 -2.06
C ALA A 32 3.00 -5.28 -2.22
N ILE A 33 3.68 -6.39 -2.51
CA ILE A 33 3.09 -7.73 -2.55
C ILE A 33 3.72 -8.53 -1.41
N SER A 34 2.91 -9.20 -0.60
CA SER A 34 3.39 -10.00 0.53
C SER A 34 4.00 -11.33 0.07
N GLN A 35 5.08 -11.78 0.71
CA GLN A 35 5.63 -13.13 0.51
C GLN A 35 4.58 -14.20 0.84
N GLY A 36 4.53 -15.25 0.03
CA GLY A 36 3.54 -16.31 0.19
C GLY A 36 2.14 -15.96 -0.32
N ALA A 37 1.92 -14.74 -0.82
CA ALA A 37 0.80 -14.46 -1.72
C ALA A 37 1.07 -15.20 -3.04
N THR A 38 0.67 -16.47 -3.09
CA THR A 38 0.73 -17.27 -4.30
C THR A 38 -0.27 -16.69 -5.28
N GLN A 39 0.25 -15.99 -6.31
CA GLN A 39 -0.48 -15.24 -7.34
C GLN A 39 -1.01 -13.89 -6.83
N ALA A 40 -1.12 -12.91 -7.73
CA ALA A 40 -1.36 -11.46 -7.55
C ALA A 40 -2.56 -11.02 -6.66
N ARG A 41 -3.20 -11.94 -5.94
CA ARG A 41 -4.48 -11.79 -5.22
C ARG A 41 -4.47 -10.90 -3.99
N VAL A 42 -3.33 -10.34 -3.60
CA VAL A 42 -3.24 -9.39 -2.49
C VAL A 42 -2.21 -8.34 -2.84
N CYS A 43 -2.64 -7.09 -2.92
CA CYS A 43 -1.75 -5.95 -3.08
C CYS A 43 -2.00 -4.90 -2.02
N ASP A 44 -0.90 -4.39 -1.47
CA ASP A 44 -0.89 -3.32 -0.50
C ASP A 44 -0.47 -2.03 -1.19
N VAL A 45 -1.21 -0.94 -0.97
CA VAL A 45 -0.77 0.42 -1.28
C VAL A 45 -0.69 1.23 0.01
N MET A 46 0.47 1.82 0.23
CA MET A 46 0.84 2.53 1.45
C MET A 46 1.16 3.98 1.13
N PHE A 47 0.76 4.91 2.00
CA PHE A 47 1.17 6.31 1.93
C PHE A 47 1.27 6.93 3.31
N ASN A 48 2.16 7.91 3.46
CA ASN A 48 2.39 8.59 4.73
C ASN A 48 1.26 9.58 5.05
N THR A 49 1.00 9.75 6.34
CA THR A 49 0.08 10.76 6.90
C THR A 49 0.75 11.49 8.06
N GLY A 50 0.13 12.56 8.56
CA GLY A 50 0.68 13.38 9.65
C GLY A 50 1.05 12.62 10.93
N LYS A 51 0.45 11.44 11.18
CA LYS A 51 0.71 10.64 12.38
C LYS A 51 1.06 9.18 12.10
N GLY A 52 1.46 8.83 10.88
CA GLY A 52 1.90 7.49 10.55
C GLY A 52 1.74 7.17 9.07
N MET A 53 1.12 6.04 8.79
CA MET A 53 0.91 5.54 7.44
C MET A 53 -0.48 4.91 7.35
N ILE A 54 -1.11 5.06 6.19
CA ILE A 54 -2.28 4.29 5.83
C ILE A 54 -1.82 3.17 4.89
N GLN A 55 -2.30 1.96 5.16
CA GLN A 55 -2.13 0.80 4.28
C GLN A 55 -3.51 0.41 3.77
N VAL A 56 -3.68 0.42 2.46
CA VAL A 56 -4.86 -0.07 1.75
C VAL A 56 -4.51 -1.42 1.16
N ARG A 57 -5.20 -2.46 1.62
CA ARG A 57 -5.05 -3.82 1.08
C ARG A 57 -6.24 -4.14 0.19
N ALA A 58 -5.99 -4.47 -1.06
CA ALA A 58 -6.98 -5.07 -1.94
C ALA A 58 -6.68 -6.55 -2.12
N SER A 59 -7.74 -7.36 -2.16
CA SER A 59 -7.65 -8.78 -2.43
C SER A 59 -8.92 -9.27 -3.11
N GLU A 60 -8.80 -10.03 -4.20
CA GLU A 60 -9.92 -10.75 -4.79
C GLU A 60 -9.75 -12.26 -4.53
N PRO A 61 -10.61 -12.86 -3.70
CA PRO A 61 -10.55 -14.29 -3.44
C PRO A 61 -11.07 -15.14 -4.61
N ARG A 62 -11.85 -14.56 -5.54
CA ARG A 62 -12.40 -15.26 -6.71
C ARG A 62 -11.41 -15.21 -7.89
N LEU A 63 -11.58 -16.15 -8.81
CA LEU A 63 -10.65 -16.47 -9.90
C LEU A 63 -10.94 -15.79 -11.26
N PRO A 64 -11.38 -14.53 -11.40
CA PRO A 64 -11.25 -13.89 -12.69
C PRO A 64 -9.84 -13.28 -12.76
N ASP A 65 -9.01 -13.83 -13.67
CA ASP A 65 -7.62 -13.41 -13.91
C ASP A 65 -7.51 -11.97 -14.49
N ASP A 66 -8.63 -11.24 -14.61
CA ASP A 66 -8.73 -9.90 -15.18
C ASP A 66 -8.75 -8.77 -14.13
N VAL A 67 -8.70 -9.10 -12.84
CA VAL A 67 -8.64 -8.11 -11.76
C VAL A 67 -7.19 -7.77 -11.44
N ASP A 68 -6.85 -6.49 -11.51
CA ASP A 68 -5.58 -5.95 -10.98
C ASP A 68 -5.82 -5.38 -9.57
N GLU A 69 -5.49 -6.17 -8.54
CA GLU A 69 -5.61 -5.77 -7.15
C GLU A 69 -4.73 -4.56 -6.80
N CYS A 70 -3.57 -4.43 -7.42
CA CYS A 70 -2.68 -3.29 -7.18
C CYS A 70 -3.27 -1.99 -7.73
N GLN A 71 -3.81 -2.03 -8.96
CA GLN A 71 -4.53 -0.89 -9.51
C GLN A 71 -5.72 -0.54 -8.61
N LYS A 72 -6.48 -1.53 -8.13
CA LYS A 72 -7.63 -1.27 -7.28
C LYS A 72 -7.27 -0.69 -5.92
N ALA A 73 -6.22 -1.22 -5.28
CA ALA A 73 -5.68 -0.67 -4.04
C ALA A 73 -5.22 0.77 -4.24
N LEU A 74 -4.59 1.10 -5.37
CA LEU A 74 -4.16 2.45 -5.69
C LEU A 74 -5.33 3.41 -5.91
N GLU A 75 -6.36 2.99 -6.65
CA GLU A 75 -7.60 3.77 -6.81
C GLU A 75 -8.23 4.12 -5.46
N ILE A 76 -8.32 3.13 -4.55
CA ILE A 76 -8.88 3.33 -3.21
C ILE A 76 -7.96 4.25 -2.39
N ALA A 77 -6.64 4.04 -2.43
CA ALA A 77 -5.69 4.89 -1.71
C ALA A 77 -5.80 6.36 -2.14
N LYS A 78 -5.93 6.64 -3.45
CA LYS A 78 -6.16 7.99 -3.97
C LYS A 78 -7.48 8.60 -3.53
N LYS A 79 -8.51 7.80 -3.25
CA LYS A 79 -9.78 8.29 -2.68
C LYS A 79 -9.69 8.53 -1.17
N VAL A 80 -8.88 7.76 -0.45
CA VAL A 80 -8.70 7.89 1.01
C VAL A 80 -7.76 9.04 1.35
N GLU A 81 -6.68 9.22 0.59
CA GLU A 81 -5.62 10.20 0.83
C GLU A 81 -6.09 11.65 1.12
N PRO A 82 -7.07 12.24 0.40
CA PRO A 82 -7.49 13.61 0.67
C PRO A 82 -8.31 13.75 1.97
N ASN A 83 -8.78 12.62 2.52
CA ASN A 83 -9.58 12.58 3.74
C ASN A 83 -8.74 12.33 5.00
N VAL A 84 -7.41 12.29 4.88
CA VAL A 84 -6.50 12.06 6.00
C VAL A 84 -5.43 13.15 6.13
N PRO A 85 -4.95 13.44 7.36
CA PRO A 85 -3.99 14.53 7.58
C PRO A 85 -2.72 14.39 6.76
N GLU A 86 -2.26 15.51 6.22
CA GLU A 86 -0.99 15.60 5.49
C GLU A 86 0.21 15.22 6.38
N PRO A 87 1.22 14.54 5.82
CA PRO A 87 2.51 14.38 6.49
C PRO A 87 3.13 15.76 6.77
N ALA A 88 3.60 15.96 8.01
CA ALA A 88 4.30 17.17 8.43
C ALA A 88 5.77 17.17 8.02
#